data_AF-A0A0R1HPB1-F1
#
_entry.id   AF-A0A0R1HPB1-F1
#
_cell.length_a   1.000
_cell.length_b   1.000
_cell.length_c   1.000
_cell.angle_alpha   90.00
_cell.angle_beta   90.00
_cell.angle_gamma   90.00
#
_symmetry.space_group_name_H-M   'P 1'
#
loop_
_entity.id
_entity.type
_entity.pdbx_description
1 polymer ?
#
loop_
_entity_poly.entity_id
_entity_poly.type
_entity_poly.pdbx_seq_one_letter_code
_entity_poly.pdbx_strand_id
1 'polypeptide(L)' 'METTNLLATIKDAYHHNWVIELKLKRQTQVTGMVNTYFSDGHFYLTHEGDIEQFSLADLETVKVLSEKWWQTAAES' A
#
# COMPACT_ATOMS: atom_id res chain seq x y z
N MET A 1 -6.73 -15.74 -9.46
CA MET A 1 -5.73 -16.04 -8.41
C MET A 1 -4.87 -14.82 -8.05
N GLU A 2 -5.03 -13.65 -8.69
CA GLU A 2 -4.22 -12.46 -8.39
C GLU A 2 -4.71 -11.63 -7.19
N THR A 3 -6.04 -11.54 -6.96
CA THR A 3 -6.62 -10.73 -5.87
C THR A 3 -6.21 -11.20 -4.47
N THR A 4 -6.03 -12.51 -4.27
CA THR A 4 -5.61 -13.08 -2.98
C THR A 4 -4.20 -12.60 -2.60
N ASN A 5 -3.33 -12.39 -3.58
CA ASN A 5 -1.96 -11.95 -3.33
C ASN A 5 -1.94 -10.46 -2.93
N LEU A 6 -2.71 -9.61 -3.61
CA LEU A 6 -2.80 -8.18 -3.30
C LEU A 6 -3.34 -7.91 -1.88
N LEU A 7 -4.42 -8.60 -1.49
CA LEU A 7 -5.00 -8.43 -0.16
C LEU A 7 -4.02 -8.87 0.95
N ALA A 8 -3.29 -9.96 0.74
CA ALA A 8 -2.30 -10.43 1.69
C ALA A 8 -1.19 -9.38 1.89
N THR A 9 -0.63 -8.86 0.80
CA THR A 9 0.41 -7.81 0.87
C THR A 9 -0.08 -6.54 1.57
N ILE A 10 -1.32 -6.09 1.32
CA ILE A 10 -1.91 -4.92 1.99
C ILE A 10 -2.06 -5.16 3.50
N LYS A 11 -2.53 -6.34 3.90
CA LYS A 11 -2.67 -6.73 5.32
C LYS A 11 -1.32 -6.77 6.02
N ASP A 12 -0.32 -7.36 5.38
CA ASP A 12 1.02 -7.44 5.94
C ASP A 12 1.65 -6.05 6.05
N ALA A 13 1.46 -5.19 5.04
CA ALA A 13 1.94 -3.82 5.09
C ALA A 13 1.29 -3.01 6.22
N TYR A 14 0.00 -3.19 6.46
CA TYR A 14 -0.69 -2.58 7.61
C TYR A 14 -0.11 -3.08 8.95
N HIS A 15 0.05 -4.39 9.13
CA HIS A 15 0.54 -4.95 10.40
C HIS A 15 1.97 -4.55 10.74
N HIS A 16 2.81 -4.34 9.72
CA HIS A 16 4.23 -4.06 9.92
C HIS A 16 4.60 -2.60 9.63
N ASN A 17 3.64 -1.74 9.32
CA ASN A 17 3.85 -0.34 8.93
C ASN A 17 4.82 -0.21 7.74
N TRP A 18 4.68 -1.08 6.74
CA TRP A 18 5.55 -1.04 5.55
C TRP A 18 5.15 0.08 4.60
N VAL A 19 6.14 0.63 3.90
CA VAL A 19 5.91 1.53 2.77
C VAL A 19 5.68 0.66 1.53
N ILE A 20 4.55 0.87 0.87
CA ILE A 20 4.15 0.16 -0.34
C ILE A 20 3.97 1.12 -1.52
N GLU A 21 4.15 0.59 -2.72
CA GLU A 21 3.78 1.21 -3.99
C GLU A 21 2.56 0.47 -4.54
N LEU A 22 1.52 1.23 -4.85
CA LEU A 22 0.34 0.79 -5.58
C LEU A 22 0.53 1.14 -7.05
N LYS A 23 0.31 0.18 -7.94
CA LYS A 23 0.10 0.45 -9.37
C LYS A 23 -1.39 0.36 -9.66
N LEU A 24 -2.03 1.47 -10.00
CA LEU A 24 -3.44 1.50 -10.36
C LEU A 24 -3.64 1.12 -11.84
N LYS A 25 -4.79 0.52 -12.17
CA LYS A 25 -5.14 0.13 -13.56
C LYS A 25 -5.11 1.29 -14.57
N ARG A 26 -5.21 2.53 -14.09
CA ARG A 26 -5.09 3.76 -14.90
C ARG A 26 -3.65 4.30 -14.99
N GLN A 27 -2.66 3.45 -14.70
CA GLN A 27 -1.22 3.75 -14.72
C GLN A 27 -0.76 4.88 -13.78
N THR A 28 -1.50 5.13 -12.71
CA THR A 28 -1.03 6.00 -11.62
C THR A 28 -0.29 5.14 -10.59
N GLN A 29 0.89 5.60 -10.17
CA GLN A 29 1.61 5.01 -9.06
C GLN A 29 1.41 5.85 -7.81
N VAL A 30 1.12 5.20 -6.68
CA VAL A 30 0.94 5.86 -5.38
C VAL A 30 1.80 5.14 -4.36
N THR A 31 2.61 5.91 -3.63
CA THR A 31 3.47 5.37 -2.58
C THR A 31 3.00 5.86 -1.23
N GLY A 32 2.89 4.96 -0.26
CA GLY A 32 2.48 5.33 1.08
C GLY A 32 2.43 4.18 2.07
N MET A 33 1.81 4.45 3.22
CA MET A 33 1.64 3.49 4.31
C MET A 33 0.17 3.18 4.52
N VAL A 34 -0.16 1.90 4.71
CA VAL A 34 -1.54 1.48 4.94
C VAL A 34 -1.96 1.82 6.37
N ASN A 35 -3.04 2.57 6.54
CA ASN A 35 -3.60 2.92 7.85
C ASN A 35 -4.61 1.90 8.37
N THR A 36 -5.41 1.32 7.47
CA THR A 36 -6.42 0.32 7.81
C THR A 36 -6.92 -0.39 6.55
N TYR A 37 -7.53 -1.57 6.71
CA TYR A 37 -8.14 -2.35 5.64
C TYR A 37 -9.52 -2.89 6.06
N PHE A 38 -10.39 -3.12 5.08
CA PHE A 38 -11.74 -3.64 5.28
C PHE A 38 -11.92 -4.98 4.55
N SER A 39 -12.88 -5.79 5.02
CA SER A 39 -13.19 -7.10 4.43
C SER A 39 -13.80 -7.02 3.03
N ASP A 40 -14.34 -5.87 2.65
CA ASP A 40 -14.90 -5.58 1.33
C ASP A 40 -13.83 -5.23 0.26
N GLY A 41 -12.55 -5.17 0.66
CA GLY A 41 -11.44 -4.87 -0.24
C GLY A 41 -11.12 -3.38 -0.37
N HIS A 42 -11.70 -2.52 0.47
CA HIS A 42 -11.24 -1.15 0.64
C HIS A 42 -10.12 -1.03 1.66
N PHE A 43 -9.27 -0.01 1.51
CA PHE A 43 -8.22 0.31 2.48
C PHE A 43 -7.89 1.81 2.40
N TYR A 44 -7.32 2.34 3.48
CA TYR A 44 -6.81 3.71 3.51
C TYR A 44 -5.29 3.72 3.52
N LEU A 45 -4.71 4.65 2.79
CA LEU A 45 -3.26 4.81 2.69
C LEU A 45 -2.89 6.29 2.88
N THR A 46 -1.89 6.54 3.73
CA THR A 46 -1.30 7.87 3.88
C THR A 46 -0.28 8.07 2.76
N HIS A 47 -0.49 9.11 1.95
CA HIS A 47 0.35 9.47 0.80
C HIS A 47 0.43 11.01 0.75
N GLU A 48 1.64 11.55 0.59
CA GLU A 48 1.87 13.01 0.47
C GLU A 48 1.30 13.89 1.62
N GLY A 49 1.05 13.29 2.79
CA GLY A 49 0.49 13.98 3.95
C GLY A 49 -1.03 13.90 4.06
N ASP A 50 -1.70 13.35 3.05
CA ASP A 50 -3.13 13.09 3.02
C ASP A 50 -3.45 11.61 3.25
N ILE A 51 -4.69 11.34 3.67
CA ILE A 51 -5.22 9.98 3.81
C ILE A 51 -6.26 9.78 2.71
N GLU A 52 -5.98 8.84 1.82
CA GLU A 52 -6.86 8.51 0.69
C GLU A 52 -7.37 7.08 0.76
N GLN A 53 -8.58 6.86 0.24
CA GLN A 53 -9.21 5.53 0.15
C GLN A 53 -8.92 4.90 -1.21
N PHE A 54 -8.59 3.61 -1.20
CA PHE A 54 -8.35 2.80 -2.39
C PHE A 54 -9.19 1.52 -2.36
N SER A 55 -9.39 0.91 -3.54
CA SER A 55 -10.00 -0.41 -3.69
C SER A 55 -9.03 -1.39 -4.33
N LEU A 56 -8.99 -2.63 -3.84
CA LEU A 56 -8.27 -3.73 -4.50
C LEU A 56 -8.71 -3.92 -5.96
N ALA A 57 -9.96 -3.58 -6.28
CA ALA A 57 -10.48 -3.67 -7.65
C ALA A 57 -9.81 -2.69 -8.62
N ASP A 58 -9.20 -1.61 -8.12
CA ASP A 58 -8.51 -0.60 -8.92
C ASP A 58 -7.01 -0.86 -9.06
N LEU A 59 -6.49 -1.86 -8.35
CA LEU A 59 -5.09 -2.23 -8.36
C LEU A 59 -4.75 -3.14 -9.55
N GLU A 60 -3.61 -2.87 -10.16
CA GLU A 60 -2.89 -3.77 -11.04
C GLU A 60 -1.87 -4.58 -10.23
N THR A 61 -1.06 -3.91 -9.39
CA THR A 61 -0.05 -4.56 -8.53
C THR A 61 0.15 -3.81 -7.21
N VAL A 62 0.70 -4.49 -6.20
CA VAL A 62 1.22 -3.90 -4.96
C VAL A 62 2.66 -4.38 -4.76
N LYS A 63 3.56 -3.47 -4.39
CA LYS A 63 4.97 -3.78 -4.12
C LYS A 63 5.37 -3.20 -2.76
N VAL A 64 6.08 -3.97 -1.95
CA VAL A 64 6.72 -3.46 -0.73
C VAL A 64 8.00 -2.73 -1.14
N LEU A 65 8.10 -1.45 -0.80
CA LEU A 65 9.29 -0.63 -1.07
C LEU A 65 10.24 -0.61 0.12
N SER A 66 9.71 -0.58 1.35
CA SER A 66 10.52 -0.63 2.56
C SER A 66 9.77 -1.33 3.68
N GLU A 67 10.42 -2.36 4.25
CA GLU A 67 9.94 -3.05 5.44
C GLU A 67 10.21 -2.27 6.73
N LYS A 68 10.99 -1.17 6.65
CA LYS A 68 11.40 -0.34 7.78
C LYS A 68 11.21 1.14 7.42
N TRP A 69 9.99 1.64 7.60
CA TRP A 69 9.63 3.04 7.33
C TRP A 69 10.54 4.06 8.04
N TRP A 70 11.04 3.71 9.23
CA TRP A 70 11.98 4.47 10.06
C TRP A 70 13.43 4.53 9.56
N GLN A 71 13.80 3.76 8.52
CA GLN A 71 15.18 3.70 8.02
C GLN A 71 15.48 4.62 6.83
N THR A 72 14.63 5.59 6.51
CA THR A 72 14.80 6.49 5.33
C THR A 72 15.66 7.73 5.58
N ALA A 73 16.57 7.70 6.56
CA ALA A 73 17.54 8.77 6.78
C ALA A 73 18.90 8.25 7.27
N ALA A 74 19.59 7.45 6.45
CA ALA A 74 21.02 7.20 6.62
C ALA A 74 21.62 6.70 5.29
N GLU A 75 21.72 7.57 4.30
CA GLU A 75 22.77 7.55 3.27
C GLU A 75 22.61 8.82 2.42
N SER A 76 23.37 9.86 2.82
CA SER A 76 23.64 11.08 2.05
C SER A 76 25.04 10.99 1.47
#